data_AF-A0A7Y2APL9-F1
#
_entry.id   AF-A0A7Y2APL9-F1
#
_cell.length_a   1.000
_cell.length_b   1.000
_cell.length_c   1.000
_cell.angle_alpha   90.00
_cell.angle_beta   90.00
_cell.angle_gamma   90.00
#
_symmetry.space_group_name_H-M   'P 1'
#
loop_
_entity.id
_entity.type
_entity.pdbx_description
1 polymer ?
#
loop_
_entity_poly.entity_id
_entity_poly.type
_entity_poly.pdbx_seq_one_letter_code
_entity_poly.pdbx_strand_id
1 'polypeptide(L)'
;MTNSPTRSNTKRFRQFSIAGLLLLMCSAAGFFVGFRYGLGQGVDDQVKQRLADQQSIRYVKNYLVGPLLQSKSPLDNTAVSLETLQRDLEQAVCPGRWQSAGGESVIAAVPPASLIISASATDHDQVAAYLAGRQHVVSLPR
;
A
#
# COMPACT_ATOMS: atom_id res chain seq x y z
N MET A 1 -59.07 -14.52 66.08
CA MET A 1 -58.80 -13.93 64.75
C MET A 1 -57.82 -12.79 64.95
N THR A 2 -56.55 -12.99 64.59
CA THR A 2 -55.43 -12.07 64.84
C THR A 2 -54.99 -11.44 63.52
N ASN A 3 -55.07 -10.12 63.41
CA ASN A 3 -54.64 -9.38 62.22
C ASN A 3 -53.15 -9.02 62.34
N SER A 4 -52.33 -9.58 61.44
CA SER A 4 -50.92 -9.22 61.26
C SER A 4 -50.79 -7.98 60.36
N PRO A 5 -49.98 -6.97 60.71
CA PRO A 5 -49.68 -5.89 59.79
C PRO A 5 -48.50 -6.26 58.89
N THR A 6 -48.74 -6.37 57.58
CA THR A 6 -47.71 -6.44 56.55
C THR A 6 -47.02 -5.08 56.42
N ARG A 7 -45.83 -4.96 57.02
CA ARG A 7 -44.97 -3.78 56.92
C ARG A 7 -44.32 -3.74 55.53
N SER A 8 -44.81 -2.87 54.65
CA SER A 8 -44.23 -2.65 53.32
C SER A 8 -42.84 -2.03 53.45
N ASN A 9 -41.84 -2.72 52.89
CA ASN A 9 -40.43 -2.37 52.99
C ASN A 9 -39.97 -1.77 51.66
N THR A 10 -40.34 -0.51 51.40
CA THR A 10 -39.98 0.21 50.15
C THR A 10 -39.01 1.36 50.43
N LYS A 11 -37.75 1.02 50.71
CA LYS A 11 -36.62 1.97 50.60
C LYS A 11 -35.35 1.24 50.15
N ARG A 12 -35.20 0.97 48.85
CA ARG A 12 -33.95 0.45 48.26
C ARG A 12 -33.53 1.12 46.93
N PHE A 13 -33.98 2.36 46.69
CA PHE A 13 -33.63 3.11 45.47
C PHE A 13 -33.09 4.53 45.73
N ARG A 14 -32.56 4.79 46.93
CA ARG A 14 -31.89 6.06 47.21
C ARG A 14 -30.42 5.76 47.48
N GLN A 15 -29.55 6.38 46.69
CA GLN A 15 -28.08 6.39 46.78
C GLN A 15 -27.35 5.37 45.89
N PHE A 16 -27.56 5.45 44.57
CA PHE A 16 -26.39 5.35 43.70
C PHE A 16 -25.50 6.56 44.05
N SER A 17 -24.39 6.31 44.73
CA SER A 17 -23.44 7.35 45.11
C SER A 17 -22.99 8.08 43.84
N ILE A 18 -23.15 9.41 43.83
CA ILE A 18 -22.75 10.28 42.71
C ILE A 18 -21.30 10.00 42.30
N ALA A 19 -20.44 9.66 43.27
CA ALA A 19 -19.06 9.25 43.04
C ALA A 19 -18.94 7.97 42.18
N GLY A 20 -19.81 6.99 42.37
CA GLY A 20 -19.83 5.76 41.56
C GLY A 20 -20.25 6.04 40.11
N LEU A 21 -21.19 6.97 39.92
CA LEU A 21 -21.66 7.36 38.59
C LEU A 21 -20.60 8.16 37.82
N LEU A 22 -19.86 9.03 38.52
CA LEU A 22 -18.70 9.75 37.96
C LEU A 22 -17.54 8.81 37.61
N LEU A 23 -17.25 7.82 38.47
CA LEU A 23 -16.18 6.85 38.20
C LEU A 23 -16.51 5.95 37.00
N LEU A 24 -17.78 5.57 36.85
CA LEU A 24 -18.26 4.83 35.67
C LEU A 24 -18.13 5.66 34.39
N MET A 25 -18.49 6.95 34.44
CA MET A 25 -18.33 7.88 33.32
C MET A 25 -16.86 8.08 32.95
N CYS A 26 -15.96 8.26 33.92
CA CYS A 26 -14.52 8.37 33.66
C CYS A 26 -13.94 7.07 33.08
N SER A 27 -14.38 5.91 33.56
CA SER A 27 -13.93 4.61 33.05
C SER A 27 -14.40 4.39 31.61
N ALA A 28 -15.65 4.73 31.29
CA ALA A 28 -16.19 4.66 29.94
C ALA A 28 -15.47 5.63 28.98
N ALA A 29 -15.20 6.86 29.42
CA ALA A 29 -14.45 7.84 28.64
C ALA A 29 -13.00 7.39 28.37
N GLY A 30 -12.32 6.85 29.39
CA GLY A 30 -10.96 6.31 29.25
C GLY A 30 -10.89 5.12 28.29
N PHE A 31 -11.85 4.19 28.37
CA PHE A 31 -11.97 3.08 27.42
C PHE A 31 -12.20 3.57 25.98
N PHE A 32 -13.04 4.58 25.79
CA PHE A 32 -13.36 5.09 24.45
C PHE A 32 -12.16 5.81 23.79
N VAL A 33 -11.41 6.59 24.57
CA VAL A 33 -10.20 7.26 24.12
C VAL A 33 -9.10 6.24 23.80
N GLY A 34 -8.88 5.27 24.69
CA GLY A 34 -7.92 4.18 24.47
C GLY A 34 -8.27 3.35 23.23
N PHE A 35 -9.54 3.07 23.00
CA PHE A 35 -10.00 2.32 21.82
C PHE A 35 -9.78 3.09 20.51
N ARG A 36 -10.08 4.40 20.47
CA ARG A 36 -9.81 5.22 19.27
C ARG A 36 -8.32 5.36 18.95
N TYR A 37 -7.48 5.56 19.97
CA TYR A 37 -6.04 5.74 19.76
C TYR A 37 -5.31 4.43 19.48
N GLY A 38 -5.67 3.34 20.17
CA GLY A 38 -5.02 2.04 20.01
C GLY A 38 -5.31 1.37 18.66
N LEU A 39 -6.52 1.53 18.12
CA LEU A 39 -6.84 0.99 16.79
C LEU A 39 -6.13 1.76 15.66
N GLY A 40 -5.96 3.07 15.79
CA GLY A 40 -5.27 3.88 14.77
C GLY A 40 -3.80 3.45 14.62
N GLN A 41 -3.08 3.34 15.74
CA GLN A 41 -1.67 2.92 15.71
C GLN A 41 -1.49 1.49 15.21
N GLY A 42 -2.33 0.54 15.64
CA GLY A 42 -2.22 -0.86 15.20
C GLY A 42 -2.46 -1.07 13.71
N VAL A 43 -3.36 -0.29 13.10
CA VAL A 43 -3.61 -0.34 11.65
C VAL A 43 -2.45 0.28 10.88
N ASP A 44 -1.95 1.44 11.32
CA ASP A 44 -0.84 2.12 10.65
C ASP A 44 0.44 1.27 10.66
N ASP A 45 0.73 0.59 11.76
CA ASP A 45 1.90 -0.27 11.87
C ASP A 45 1.74 -1.54 11.02
N GLN A 46 0.55 -2.13 10.94
CA GLN A 46 0.30 -3.23 9.99
C GLN A 46 0.44 -2.80 8.54
N VAL A 47 -0.01 -1.59 8.18
CA VAL A 47 0.15 -1.07 6.82
C VAL A 47 1.62 -0.84 6.50
N LYS A 48 2.38 -0.21 7.41
CA LYS A 48 3.83 -0.01 7.24
C LYS A 48 4.57 -1.33 7.11
N GLN A 49 4.20 -2.33 7.93
CA GLN A 49 4.83 -3.63 7.88
C GLN A 49 4.51 -4.37 6.59
N ARG A 50 3.26 -4.33 6.11
CA ARG A 50 2.90 -4.90 4.80
C ARG A 50 3.60 -4.20 3.63
N LEU A 51 3.76 -2.88 3.70
CA LEU A 51 4.50 -2.12 2.68
C LEU A 51 6.00 -2.47 2.70
N ALA A 52 6.59 -2.61 3.89
CA ALA A 52 7.98 -3.04 4.04
C ALA A 52 8.17 -4.48 3.51
N ASP A 53 7.25 -5.39 3.82
CA ASP A 53 7.28 -6.77 3.33
C ASP A 53 7.17 -6.81 1.79
N GLN A 54 6.24 -6.05 1.21
CA GLN A 54 6.07 -5.93 -0.25
C GLN A 54 7.30 -5.30 -0.94
N GLN A 55 8.01 -4.42 -0.26
CA GLN A 55 9.27 -3.86 -0.76
C GLN A 55 10.44 -4.84 -0.68
N SER A 56 10.40 -5.77 0.28
CA SER A 56 11.49 -6.74 0.50
C SER A 56 11.44 -7.95 -0.42
N ILE A 57 10.25 -8.40 -0.81
CA ILE A 57 10.08 -9.58 -1.66
C ILE A 57 10.32 -9.20 -3.12
N ARG A 58 11.44 -9.69 -3.67
CA ARG A 58 11.75 -9.58 -5.10
C ARG A 58 11.27 -10.80 -5.85
N TYR A 59 10.70 -10.56 -7.01
CA TYR A 59 10.32 -11.63 -7.93
C TYR A 59 10.62 -11.24 -9.36
N VAL A 60 10.70 -12.24 -10.23
CA VAL A 60 11.01 -12.05 -11.64
C VAL A 60 9.71 -11.95 -12.44
N LYS A 61 9.62 -10.95 -13.32
CA LYS A 61 8.50 -10.77 -14.24
C LYS A 61 9.01 -10.49 -15.65
N ASN A 62 8.34 -11.09 -16.63
CA ASN A 62 8.58 -10.85 -18.05
C ASN A 62 7.62 -9.79 -18.59
N TYR A 63 8.15 -8.79 -19.28
CA TYR A 63 7.40 -7.74 -19.97
C TYR A 63 7.60 -7.87 -21.48
N LEU A 64 6.52 -8.13 -22.20
CA LEU A 64 6.54 -8.16 -23.67
C LEU A 64 6.46 -6.73 -24.20
N VAL A 65 7.52 -6.30 -24.89
CA VAL A 65 7.67 -4.93 -25.39
C VAL A 65 7.70 -4.86 -26.92
N GLY A 66 7.39 -5.95 -27.61
CA GLY A 66 7.36 -6.02 -29.08
C GLY A 66 6.60 -4.88 -29.77
N PRO A 67 5.38 -4.54 -29.32
CA PRO A 67 4.64 -3.39 -29.89
C PRO A 67 5.35 -2.05 -29.70
N LEU A 68 6.12 -1.88 -28.62
CA LEU A 68 6.86 -0.64 -28.34
C LEU A 68 8.11 -0.51 -29.21
N LEU A 69 8.76 -1.62 -29.58
CA LEU A 69 9.95 -1.60 -30.45
C LEU A 69 9.61 -1.18 -31.89
N GLN A 70 8.35 -1.32 -32.31
CA GLN A 70 7.87 -0.87 -33.62
C GLN A 70 7.60 0.64 -33.65
N SER A 71 7.59 1.30 -32.49
CA SER A 71 7.39 2.74 -32.39
C SER A 71 8.70 3.52 -32.48
N LYS A 72 8.61 4.74 -33.01
CA LYS A 72 9.74 5.68 -33.01
C LYS A 72 9.80 6.41 -31.67
N SER A 73 11.01 6.61 -31.15
CA SER A 73 11.21 7.40 -29.94
C SER A 73 10.67 8.83 -30.17
N PRO A 74 9.88 9.38 -29.25
CA PRO A 74 9.37 10.74 -29.36
C PRO A 74 10.47 11.80 -29.23
N LEU A 75 11.65 11.45 -28.67
CA LEU A 75 12.77 12.37 -28.53
C LEU A 75 13.58 12.54 -29.83
N ASP A 76 13.96 11.43 -30.47
CA ASP A 76 14.97 11.45 -31.54
C ASP A 76 14.48 10.86 -32.88
N ASN A 77 13.21 10.45 -32.98
CA ASN A 77 12.63 9.84 -34.19
C ASN A 77 13.38 8.57 -34.67
N THR A 78 14.25 8.02 -33.82
CA THR A 78 15.00 6.77 -34.01
C THR A 78 14.15 5.56 -33.63
N ALA A 79 14.44 4.41 -34.22
CA ALA A 79 13.84 3.15 -33.83
C ALA A 79 14.18 2.84 -32.36
N VAL A 80 13.17 2.50 -31.56
CA VAL A 80 13.39 2.11 -30.16
C VAL A 80 13.99 0.70 -30.14
N SER A 81 15.28 0.60 -29.81
CA SER A 81 15.92 -0.69 -29.57
C SER A 81 15.59 -1.21 -28.17
N LEU A 82 15.74 -2.51 -27.96
CA LEU A 82 15.49 -3.14 -26.66
C LEU A 82 16.45 -2.62 -25.59
N GLU A 83 17.72 -2.38 -25.97
CA GLU A 83 18.77 -1.81 -25.11
C GLU A 83 18.49 -0.34 -24.78
N THR A 84 17.91 0.40 -25.73
CA THR A 84 17.50 1.79 -25.52
C THR A 84 16.34 1.85 -24.53
N LEU A 85 15.35 0.97 -24.70
CA LEU A 85 14.22 0.86 -23.79
C LEU A 85 14.66 0.43 -22.38
N GLN A 86 15.62 -0.49 -22.26
CA GLN A 86 16.22 -0.85 -20.99
C GLN A 86 16.87 0.36 -20.33
N ARG A 87 17.73 1.10 -21.05
CA ARG A 87 18.42 2.27 -20.51
C ARG A 87 17.45 3.37 -20.08
N ASP A 88 16.44 3.63 -20.89
CA ASP A 88 15.40 4.62 -20.57
C ASP A 88 14.64 4.23 -19.30
N LEU A 89 14.32 2.95 -19.13
CA LEU A 89 13.64 2.44 -17.95
C LEU A 89 14.54 2.56 -16.72
N GLU A 90 15.82 2.21 -16.83
CA GLU A 90 16.80 2.37 -15.75
C GLU A 90 16.94 3.82 -15.29
N GLN A 91 16.79 4.79 -16.21
CA GLN A 91 16.89 6.22 -15.88
C GLN A 91 15.58 6.82 -15.38
N ALA A 92 14.44 6.39 -15.91
CA ALA A 92 13.15 7.01 -15.64
C ALA A 92 12.42 6.40 -14.43
N VAL A 93 12.60 5.10 -14.19
CA VAL A 93 11.92 4.36 -13.13
C VAL A 93 12.93 4.12 -12.01
N CYS A 94 12.74 4.68 -10.81
CA CYS A 94 13.60 4.39 -9.64
C CYS A 94 15.13 4.30 -9.93
N PRO A 95 15.79 5.36 -10.44
CA PRO A 95 17.14 5.27 -11.00
C PRO A 95 18.24 4.77 -10.07
N GLY A 96 18.05 4.84 -8.74
CA GLY A 96 18.99 4.28 -7.75
C GLY A 96 18.74 2.82 -7.36
N ARG A 97 17.68 2.18 -7.85
CA ARG A 97 17.31 0.80 -7.45
C ARG A 97 17.84 -0.26 -8.40
N TRP A 98 18.31 0.12 -9.58
CA TRP A 98 18.85 -0.82 -10.56
C TRP A 98 20.30 -1.20 -10.26
N GLN A 99 20.67 -2.41 -10.64
CA GLN A 99 22.01 -2.95 -10.48
C GLN A 99 23.08 -2.07 -11.15
N SER A 100 22.74 -1.42 -12.28
CA SER A 100 23.63 -0.47 -12.97
C SER A 100 23.99 0.76 -12.12
N ALA A 101 23.16 1.13 -11.15
CA ALA A 101 23.39 2.21 -10.19
C ALA A 101 23.83 1.72 -8.80
N GLY A 102 24.17 0.44 -8.65
CA GLY A 102 24.51 -0.19 -7.36
C GLY A 102 23.31 -0.59 -6.51
N GLY A 103 22.09 -0.53 -7.08
CA GLY A 103 20.88 -1.04 -6.45
C GLY A 103 20.74 -2.55 -6.60
N GLU A 104 19.62 -3.08 -6.11
CA GLU A 104 19.42 -4.53 -6.00
C GLU A 104 18.41 -5.10 -7.01
N SER A 105 17.76 -4.25 -7.80
CA SER A 105 16.83 -4.66 -8.87
C SER A 105 17.60 -4.90 -10.16
N VAL A 106 17.20 -5.91 -10.93
CA VAL A 106 17.88 -6.31 -12.16
C VAL A 106 16.91 -6.20 -13.33
N ILE A 107 17.40 -5.71 -14.46
CA ILE A 107 16.70 -5.70 -15.73
C ILE A 107 17.60 -6.34 -16.80
N ALA A 108 17.01 -7.20 -17.62
CA ALA A 108 17.70 -7.86 -18.72
C ALA A 108 16.86 -7.75 -20.00
N ALA A 109 17.47 -7.20 -21.03
CA ALA A 109 16.98 -7.23 -22.40
C ALA A 109 17.16 -8.63 -23.00
N VAL A 110 16.04 -9.31 -23.30
CA VAL A 110 16.03 -10.62 -23.95
C VAL A 110 15.42 -10.48 -25.36
N PRO A 111 16.24 -10.64 -26.41
CA PRO A 111 15.76 -10.64 -27.79
C PRO A 111 14.70 -11.73 -28.03
N PRO A 112 13.73 -11.51 -28.93
CA PRO A 112 13.61 -10.33 -29.79
C PRO A 112 12.84 -9.15 -29.17
N ALA A 113 12.09 -9.35 -28.08
CA ALA A 113 11.07 -8.38 -27.66
C ALA A 113 10.65 -8.47 -26.18
N SER A 114 11.54 -8.90 -25.30
CA SER A 114 11.22 -9.16 -23.89
C SER A 114 12.16 -8.43 -22.94
N LEU A 115 11.60 -7.85 -21.88
CA LEU A 115 12.37 -7.35 -20.73
C LEU A 115 12.06 -8.24 -19.52
N ILE A 116 13.10 -8.89 -18.99
CA ILE A 116 13.01 -9.67 -17.76
C ILE A 116 13.48 -8.78 -16.62
N ILE A 117 12.62 -8.57 -15.63
CA ILE A 117 12.90 -7.69 -14.50
C ILE A 117 12.74 -8.47 -13.20
N SER A 118 13.74 -8.37 -12.32
CA SER A 118 13.70 -8.85 -10.94
C SER A 118 13.67 -7.64 -10.01
N ALA A 119 12.52 -7.34 -9.41
CA ALA A 119 12.36 -6.16 -8.58
C ALA A 119 11.26 -6.35 -7.51
N SER A 120 11.04 -5.34 -6.67
CA SER A 120 9.93 -5.35 -5.70
C SER A 120 8.58 -5.14 -6.40
N ALA A 121 7.47 -5.44 -5.71
CA ALA A 121 6.13 -5.22 -6.25
C ALA A 121 5.92 -3.75 -6.69
N THR A 122 6.39 -2.80 -5.88
CA THR A 122 6.29 -1.36 -6.19
C THR A 122 7.07 -1.00 -7.44
N ASP A 123 8.28 -1.54 -7.62
CA ASP A 123 9.08 -1.26 -8.82
C ASP A 123 8.40 -1.84 -10.06
N HIS A 124 7.81 -3.04 -9.95
CA HIS A 124 7.03 -3.65 -11.02
C HIS A 124 5.80 -2.84 -11.44
N ASP A 125 5.11 -2.20 -10.48
CA ASP A 125 3.98 -1.33 -10.75
C ASP A 125 4.42 -0.07 -11.50
N GLN A 126 5.55 0.54 -11.10
CA GLN A 126 6.09 1.71 -11.80
C GLN A 126 6.58 1.37 -13.21
N VAL A 127 7.24 0.22 -13.39
CA VAL A 127 7.61 -0.28 -14.71
C VAL A 127 6.36 -0.47 -15.58
N ALA A 128 5.32 -1.09 -15.04
CA ALA A 128 4.08 -1.31 -15.79
C ALA A 128 3.43 0.02 -16.20
N ALA A 129 3.37 0.99 -15.30
CA ALA A 129 2.85 2.33 -15.60
C ALA A 129 3.68 3.05 -16.68
N TYR A 130 5.01 2.95 -16.61
CA TYR A 130 5.91 3.52 -17.60
C TYR A 130 5.69 2.93 -18.99
N LEU A 131 5.62 1.59 -19.09
CA LEU A 131 5.41 0.90 -20.36
C LEU A 131 4.01 1.18 -20.94
N ALA A 132 2.97 1.20 -20.10
CA ALA A 132 1.61 1.55 -20.52
C ALA A 132 1.52 2.99 -21.04
N GLY A 133 2.19 3.95 -20.38
CA GLY A 133 2.29 5.33 -20.83
C GLY A 133 2.93 5.44 -22.22
N ARG A 134 3.99 4.66 -22.48
CA ARG A 134 4.58 4.59 -23.82
C ARG A 134 3.65 3.97 -24.84
N GLN A 135 2.90 2.91 -24.50
CA GLN A 135 1.95 2.28 -25.43
C GLN A 135 0.83 3.26 -25.86
N HIS A 136 0.35 4.10 -24.94
CA HIS A 136 -0.66 5.12 -25.25
C HIS A 136 -0.16 6.20 -26.22
N VAL A 137 1.12 6.58 -26.16
CA VAL A 137 1.71 7.53 -27.11
C VAL A 137 1.78 6.92 -28.52
N VAL A 138 1.94 5.60 -28.62
CA VAL A 138 2.03 4.87 -29.90
C VAL A 138 0.66 4.71 -30.57
N SER A 139 -0.42 4.61 -29.80
CA SER A 139 -1.78 4.36 -30.32
C SER A 139 -2.55 5.62 -30.72
N LEU A 140 -2.00 6.81 -30.50
CA LEU A 140 -2.63 8.06 -30.93
C LEU A 140 -2.41 8.28 -32.44
N PRO A 141 -3.48 8.38 -33.26
CA PRO A 141 -3.35 8.74 -34.67
C PRO A 141 -2.83 10.18 -34.76
N ARG A 142 -1.75 10.37 -35.53
CA ARG A 142 -1.33 11.71 -35.99
C ARG A 142 -2.26 12.22 -37.07
#